data_AF-A0A2S9SK70-F1
#
_entry.id   AF-A0A2S9SK70-F1
#
_cell.length_a   1.000
_cell.length_b   1.000
_cell.length_c   1.000
_cell.angle_alpha   90.00
_cell.angle_beta   90.00
_cell.angle_gamma   90.00
#
_symmetry.space_group_name_H-M   'P 1'
#
loop_
_entity.id
_entity.type
_entity.pdbx_description
1 polymer ?
#
loop_
_entity_poly.entity_id
_entity_poly.type
_entity_poly.pdbx_seq_one_letter_code
_entity_poly.pdbx_strand_id
1 'polypeptide(L)'
;INILCDEKFYNDCDCLIIKNSFDKKMLFKFNPKIIDIEYFIKNLLNSLKNKYKDSFEHPSSNSFVQNFTLMSYAILEERLNILKIYFSEYGNAAINTLILSSILGTPFNSNIIKRFLEKLSTTEEETLMLLRTYVNQVENNVDNKVFLLSEHYEIIEQVYEILCKYASINNSYSYRHSLFEIFLRKQFETAFFDLFPQKLKKESINKFYEILYEITIEEESNEKSSNELISLDNNEPFHNLIYFDLIKMNILKNAYLNDKKWFPDLSSTINKCVVHYRNYLELSTPIKLLEEIKDFDLKFEYLDEYLVSMNNLAELYISTKQIDKAETLLEDLLEYIHDKKLDLSSYTYLMIINNLSCAYHTKIKSVEAINLLESTKLFIEKNIDQSKYNDLLVEYYCISMSNLSVYYKNINIDKSIKYEELSYNFIKKYFEKDNRKWALLYIKRGCDYSLLLRNKKPKLARSIINDIII
;
A
#
# COMPACT_ATOMS: atom_id res chain seq x y z
N ILE A 1 34.61 -24.88 7.71
CA ILE A 1 36.03 -24.81 8.12
C ILE A 1 36.34 -23.45 8.72
N ASN A 2 36.10 -22.32 8.04
CA ASN A 2 36.28 -20.99 8.64
C ASN A 2 35.52 -20.79 9.97
N ILE A 3 34.30 -21.33 10.12
CA ILE A 3 33.55 -21.31 11.40
C ILE A 3 34.25 -22.09 12.52
N LEU A 4 34.98 -23.17 12.20
CA LEU A 4 35.76 -23.91 13.19
C LEU A 4 37.03 -23.16 13.61
N CYS A 5 37.35 -22.07 12.91
CA CYS A 5 38.59 -21.30 13.01
C CYS A 5 38.34 -19.81 13.30
N ASP A 6 37.09 -19.39 13.52
CA ASP A 6 36.70 -18.01 13.74
C ASP A 6 37.01 -17.60 15.19
N GLU A 7 37.89 -16.61 15.34
CA GLU A 7 38.36 -16.13 16.63
C GLU A 7 37.21 -15.60 17.51
N LYS A 8 36.17 -15.01 16.90
CA LYS A 8 35.01 -14.47 17.64
C LYS A 8 34.15 -15.54 18.31
N PHE A 9 34.19 -16.79 17.84
CA PHE A 9 33.43 -17.90 18.42
C PHE A 9 34.16 -18.59 19.59
N TYR A 10 35.45 -18.35 19.76
CA TYR A 10 36.32 -19.13 20.67
C TYR A 10 37.18 -18.27 21.60
N ASN A 11 36.75 -17.05 21.92
CA ASN A 11 37.48 -16.09 22.76
C ASN A 11 37.97 -16.66 24.11
N ASP A 12 37.35 -17.73 24.63
CA ASP A 12 37.66 -18.33 25.94
C ASP A 12 38.22 -19.78 25.86
N CYS A 13 38.72 -20.24 24.70
CA CYS A 13 39.23 -21.61 24.54
C CYS A 13 40.66 -21.68 24.01
N ASP A 14 41.51 -22.51 24.64
CA ASP A 14 42.84 -22.88 24.14
C ASP A 14 42.71 -23.53 22.75
N CYS A 15 42.94 -22.76 21.69
CA CYS A 15 42.85 -23.25 20.31
C CYS A 15 44.22 -23.70 19.79
N LEU A 16 44.26 -24.86 19.13
CA LEU A 16 45.43 -25.34 18.38
C LEU A 16 45.54 -24.58 17.04
N ILE A 17 46.73 -24.07 16.72
CA ILE A 17 46.99 -23.44 15.43
C ILE A 17 47.48 -24.50 14.44
N ILE A 18 46.64 -24.85 13.47
CA ILE A 18 46.96 -25.73 12.35
C ILE A 18 47.51 -24.86 11.21
N LYS A 19 48.79 -25.06 10.87
CA LYS A 19 49.42 -24.44 9.70
C LYS A 19 48.98 -25.18 8.44
N ASN A 20 48.44 -24.45 7.46
CA ASN A 20 48.19 -25.02 6.14
C ASN A 20 49.52 -25.44 5.48
N SER A 21 49.61 -26.69 5.03
CA SER A 21 50.82 -27.23 4.40
C SER A 21 51.13 -26.61 3.04
N PHE A 22 50.11 -26.06 2.36
CA PHE A 22 50.23 -25.46 1.03
C PHE A 22 50.40 -23.94 1.05
N ASP A 23 49.84 -23.25 2.05
CA ASP A 23 50.04 -21.82 2.26
C ASP A 23 50.38 -21.52 3.72
N LYS A 24 51.67 -21.37 4.01
CA LYS A 24 52.19 -21.16 5.37
C LYS A 24 51.73 -19.86 6.02
N LYS A 25 51.10 -18.94 5.26
CA LYS A 25 50.50 -17.70 5.80
C LYS A 25 49.09 -17.91 6.34
N MET A 26 48.40 -18.97 5.92
CA MET A 26 47.04 -19.27 6.37
C MET A 26 47.07 -20.16 7.62
N LEU A 27 46.62 -19.60 8.74
CA LEU A 27 46.56 -20.27 10.04
C LEU A 27 45.10 -20.62 10.36
N PHE A 28 44.81 -21.91 10.55
CA PHE A 28 43.52 -22.38 11.01
C PHE A 28 43.57 -22.59 12.52
N LYS A 29 42.61 -22.03 13.27
CA LYS A 29 42.47 -22.32 14.71
C LYS A 29 41.54 -23.51 14.89
N PHE A 30 41.87 -24.46 15.75
CA PHE A 30 41.05 -25.65 16.01
C PHE A 30 40.86 -25.83 17.51
N ASN A 31 39.61 -26.02 17.94
CA ASN A 31 39.33 -26.27 19.35
C ASN A 31 39.62 -27.77 19.69
N PRO A 32 40.67 -28.07 20.47
CA PRO A 32 41.07 -29.45 20.80
C PRO A 32 40.04 -30.18 21.66
N LYS A 33 39.07 -29.48 22.26
CA LYS A 33 37.97 -30.10 23.02
C LYS A 33 36.95 -30.79 22.11
N ILE A 34 36.99 -30.56 20.80
CA ILE A 34 36.11 -31.22 19.82
C ILE A 34 36.72 -32.57 19.43
N ILE A 35 36.23 -33.63 20.07
CA ILE A 35 36.73 -35.01 19.87
C ILE A 35 36.08 -35.66 18.65
N ASP A 36 34.77 -35.42 18.44
CA ASP A 36 34.00 -35.91 17.29
C ASP A 36 33.58 -34.74 16.41
N ILE A 37 34.36 -34.49 15.36
CA ILE A 37 34.15 -33.39 14.41
C ILE A 37 32.85 -33.60 13.63
N GLU A 38 32.50 -34.83 13.27
CA GLU A 38 31.30 -35.11 12.48
C GLU A 38 30.04 -34.82 13.30
N TYR A 39 29.99 -35.31 14.54
CA TYR A 39 28.91 -35.03 15.48
C TYR A 39 28.78 -33.54 15.77
N PHE A 40 29.91 -32.85 16.01
CA PHE A 40 29.91 -31.41 16.28
C PHE A 40 29.41 -30.60 15.08
N ILE A 41 29.88 -30.90 13.86
CA ILE A 41 29.40 -30.22 12.64
C ILE A 41 27.91 -30.48 12.44
N LYS A 42 27.43 -31.73 12.60
CA LYS A 42 26.00 -32.05 12.48
C LYS A 42 25.15 -31.31 13.51
N ASN A 43 25.58 -31.26 14.76
CA ASN A 43 24.87 -30.54 15.82
C ASN A 43 24.90 -29.02 15.61
N LEU A 44 26.02 -28.46 15.20
CA LEU A 44 26.14 -27.04 14.86
C LEU A 44 25.22 -26.68 13.70
N LEU A 45 25.24 -27.46 12.62
CA LEU A 45 24.36 -27.26 11.47
C LEU A 45 22.88 -27.40 11.85
N ASN A 46 22.53 -28.36 12.71
CA ASN A 46 21.17 -28.49 13.24
C ASN A 46 20.78 -27.31 14.13
N SER A 47 21.69 -26.81 14.98
CA SER A 47 21.46 -25.64 15.83
C SER A 47 21.26 -24.37 14.99
N LEU A 48 22.11 -24.16 13.97
CA LEU A 48 21.95 -23.06 13.01
C LEU A 48 20.62 -23.20 12.24
N LYS A 49 20.30 -24.39 11.73
CA LYS A 49 19.03 -24.65 11.04
C LYS A 49 17.82 -24.39 11.93
N ASN A 50 17.89 -24.72 13.21
CA ASN A 50 16.81 -24.43 14.16
C ASN A 50 16.75 -22.92 14.51
N LYS A 51 17.90 -22.26 14.71
CA LYS A 51 17.98 -20.83 15.03
C LYS A 51 17.45 -19.95 13.89
N TYR A 52 17.75 -20.31 12.65
CA TYR A 52 17.31 -19.57 11.46
C TYR A 52 16.04 -20.15 10.84
N LYS A 53 15.32 -21.03 11.57
CA LYS A 53 14.12 -21.70 11.05
C LYS A 53 13.08 -20.70 10.55
N ASP A 54 12.85 -19.65 11.32
CA ASP A 54 11.86 -18.60 11.03
C ASP A 54 12.35 -17.65 9.92
N SER A 55 13.66 -17.57 9.70
CA SER A 55 14.26 -16.85 8.56
C SER A 55 14.06 -17.58 7.22
N PHE A 56 13.67 -18.85 7.25
CA PHE A 56 13.31 -19.62 6.04
C PHE A 56 11.85 -19.47 5.63
N GLU A 57 10.99 -18.90 6.49
CA GLU A 57 9.56 -18.77 6.22
C GLU A 57 9.26 -17.50 5.41
N HIS A 58 8.81 -17.69 4.18
CA HIS A 58 8.37 -16.60 3.30
C HIS A 58 7.03 -16.03 3.82
N PRO A 59 6.89 -14.69 3.99
CA PRO A 59 5.64 -14.08 4.47
C PRO A 59 4.46 -14.23 3.50
N SER A 60 4.70 -14.63 2.25
CA SER A 60 3.66 -14.92 1.25
C SER A 60 3.68 -16.39 0.80
N SER A 61 3.55 -17.32 1.75
CA SER A 61 3.49 -18.77 1.47
C SER A 61 2.07 -19.25 1.16
N ASN A 62 1.42 -18.62 0.18
CA ASN A 62 0.35 -19.27 -0.59
C ASN A 62 0.90 -19.54 -2.00
N SER A 63 1.21 -20.81 -2.25
CA SER A 63 1.75 -21.42 -3.49
C SER A 63 3.29 -21.40 -3.67
N PHE A 64 3.88 -22.58 -3.48
CA PHE A 64 5.13 -23.12 -4.03
C PHE A 64 6.39 -22.22 -4.22
N VAL A 65 7.36 -22.46 -3.32
CA VAL A 65 8.82 -22.62 -3.52
C VAL A 65 9.64 -21.40 -3.92
N GLN A 66 10.09 -20.63 -2.93
CA GLN A 66 11.47 -20.17 -2.80
C GLN A 66 11.80 -19.97 -1.30
N ASN A 67 12.35 -21.01 -0.66
CA ASN A 67 12.90 -20.89 0.69
C ASN A 67 14.36 -20.45 0.56
N PHE A 68 14.82 -19.52 1.41
CA PHE A 68 16.26 -19.27 1.52
C PHE A 68 16.96 -20.57 1.92
N THR A 69 18.01 -20.92 1.20
CA THR A 69 18.95 -21.93 1.70
C THR A 69 19.77 -21.33 2.83
N LEU A 70 20.21 -22.15 3.79
CA LEU A 70 21.16 -21.71 4.82
C LEU A 70 22.40 -21.05 4.21
N MET A 71 22.85 -21.53 3.05
CA MET A 71 23.99 -20.97 2.33
C MET A 71 23.68 -19.56 1.81
N SER A 72 22.54 -19.35 1.15
CA SER A 72 22.15 -18.01 0.67
C SER A 72 21.97 -17.02 1.82
N TYR A 73 21.39 -17.46 2.94
CA TYR A 73 21.25 -16.62 4.12
C TYR A 73 22.62 -16.27 4.73
N ALA A 74 23.52 -17.24 4.88
CA ALA A 74 24.88 -17.02 5.38
C ALA A 74 25.68 -16.06 4.50
N ILE A 75 25.53 -16.12 3.17
CA ILE A 75 26.16 -15.18 2.23
C ILE A 75 25.64 -13.76 2.47
N LEU A 76 24.34 -13.58 2.70
CA LEU A 76 23.75 -12.26 2.94
C LEU A 76 24.17 -11.68 4.30
N GLU A 77 24.22 -12.52 5.34
CA GLU A 77 24.80 -12.18 6.65
C GLU A 77 26.27 -11.77 6.54
N GLU A 78 27.07 -12.58 5.84
CA GLU A 78 28.49 -12.30 5.63
C GLU A 78 28.68 -10.96 4.90
N ARG A 79 27.86 -10.68 3.87
CA ARG A 79 27.88 -9.40 3.15
C ARG A 79 27.55 -8.22 4.06
N LEU A 80 26.51 -8.33 4.89
CA LEU A 80 26.19 -7.29 5.88
C LEU A 80 27.35 -7.09 6.87
N ASN A 81 27.96 -8.17 7.35
CA ASN A 81 29.10 -8.08 8.27
C ASN A 81 30.34 -7.44 7.62
N ILE A 82 30.65 -7.78 6.37
CA ILE A 82 31.74 -7.14 5.61
C ILE A 82 31.47 -5.64 5.47
N LEU A 83 30.24 -5.28 5.10
CA LEU A 83 29.82 -3.90 4.96
C LEU A 83 29.95 -3.15 6.30
N LYS A 84 29.48 -3.75 7.41
CA LYS A 84 29.64 -3.20 8.75
C LYS A 84 31.11 -2.94 9.12
N ILE A 85 32.01 -3.90 8.84
CA ILE A 85 33.45 -3.76 9.13
C ILE A 85 34.06 -2.66 8.25
N TYR A 86 33.72 -2.63 6.97
CA TYR A 86 34.27 -1.68 6.00
C TYR A 86 33.91 -0.24 6.33
N PHE A 87 32.64 0.02 6.68
CA PHE A 87 32.17 1.36 7.04
C PHE A 87 32.64 1.82 8.43
N SER A 88 33.33 0.96 9.20
CA SER A 88 33.94 1.28 10.50
C SER A 88 32.97 2.02 11.43
N GLU A 89 33.17 3.32 11.65
CA GLU A 89 32.31 4.14 12.51
C GLU A 89 30.88 4.32 11.97
N TYR A 90 30.69 4.22 10.66
CA TYR A 90 29.38 4.19 10.00
C TYR A 90 28.83 2.77 9.84
N GLY A 91 29.54 1.75 10.33
CA GLY A 91 29.17 0.34 10.16
C GLY A 91 27.75 0.04 10.63
N ASN A 92 27.37 0.47 11.84
CA ASN A 92 26.02 0.28 12.36
C ASN A 92 24.98 1.11 11.61
N ALA A 93 25.30 2.36 11.24
CA ALA A 93 24.40 3.18 10.42
C ALA A 93 24.09 2.52 9.08
N ALA A 94 25.09 1.88 8.47
CA ALA A 94 24.94 1.22 7.19
C ALA A 94 24.00 0.00 7.27
N ILE A 95 24.16 -0.82 8.31
CA ILE A 95 23.27 -1.96 8.58
C ILE A 95 21.86 -1.49 8.92
N ASN A 96 21.72 -0.55 9.85
CA ASN A 96 20.41 -0.02 10.26
C ASN A 96 19.68 0.63 9.09
N THR A 97 20.40 1.34 8.22
CA THR A 97 19.83 1.92 6.99
C THR A 97 19.21 0.86 6.11
N LEU A 98 19.95 -0.21 5.78
CA LEU A 98 19.46 -1.29 4.92
C LEU A 98 18.30 -2.06 5.55
N ILE A 99 18.36 -2.30 6.86
CA ILE A 99 17.28 -3.01 7.57
C ILE A 99 16.02 -2.15 7.60
N LEU A 100 16.12 -0.86 7.95
CA LEU A 100 14.96 0.04 8.02
C LEU A 100 14.39 0.39 6.65
N SER A 101 15.22 0.49 5.61
CA SER A 101 14.76 0.74 4.25
C SER A 101 13.85 -0.38 3.74
N SER A 102 13.98 -1.59 4.27
CA SER A 102 13.10 -2.71 3.90
C SER A 102 11.64 -2.38 4.19
N ILE A 103 11.36 -1.55 5.20
CA ILE A 103 10.00 -1.15 5.63
C ILE A 103 9.29 -0.32 4.58
N LEU A 104 10.03 0.62 3.99
CA LEU A 104 9.54 1.52 2.94
C LEU A 104 9.22 0.77 1.64
N GLY A 105 9.84 -0.40 1.44
CA GLY A 105 9.74 -1.22 0.23
C GLY A 105 10.66 -0.72 -0.88
N THR A 106 10.35 -1.04 -2.14
CA THR A 106 11.15 -0.59 -3.29
C THR A 106 10.33 0.20 -4.31
N PRO A 107 10.87 1.30 -4.87
CA PRO A 107 12.04 2.05 -4.38
C PRO A 107 11.77 2.74 -3.03
N PHE A 108 12.81 2.96 -2.22
CA PHE A 108 12.74 3.73 -0.97
C PHE A 108 13.55 5.03 -1.06
N ASN A 109 13.25 6.00 -0.20
CA ASN A 109 13.95 7.28 -0.11
C ASN A 109 14.98 7.29 1.02
N SER A 110 16.26 7.58 0.73
CA SER A 110 17.32 7.64 1.73
C SER A 110 17.17 8.82 2.71
N ASN A 111 16.52 9.92 2.31
CA ASN A 111 16.26 11.05 3.20
C ASN A 111 15.25 10.68 4.30
N ILE A 112 14.21 9.90 3.96
CA ILE A 112 13.26 9.40 4.96
C ILE A 112 14.01 8.59 6.02
N ILE A 113 14.89 7.67 5.60
CA ILE A 113 15.69 6.85 6.51
C ILE A 113 16.64 7.68 7.36
N LYS A 114 17.34 8.65 6.74
CA LYS A 114 18.22 9.57 7.45
C LYS A 114 17.47 10.33 8.55
N ARG A 115 16.39 11.01 8.18
CA ARG A 115 15.57 11.82 9.12
C ARG A 115 14.96 10.96 10.22
N PHE A 116 14.56 9.74 9.88
CA PHE A 116 14.04 8.78 10.85
C PHE A 116 15.09 8.33 11.86
N LEU A 117 16.29 7.96 11.40
CA LEU A 117 17.42 7.61 12.27
C LEU A 117 17.86 8.80 13.16
N GLU A 118 17.90 10.01 12.62
CA GLU A 118 18.16 11.23 13.39
C GLU A 118 17.13 11.42 14.50
N LYS A 119 15.83 11.28 14.18
CA LYS A 119 14.74 11.39 15.15
C LYS A 119 14.79 10.29 16.22
N LEU A 120 15.07 9.05 15.83
CA LEU A 120 15.19 7.93 16.77
C LEU A 120 16.40 8.08 17.69
N SER A 121 17.54 8.56 17.19
CA SER A 121 18.76 8.68 17.99
C SER A 121 18.64 9.71 19.12
N THR A 122 17.74 10.68 18.94
CA THR A 122 17.51 11.83 19.84
C THR A 122 16.19 11.76 20.61
N THR A 123 15.34 10.75 20.36
CA THR A 123 14.00 10.69 20.96
C THR A 123 14.05 10.56 22.50
N GLU A 124 13.15 11.28 23.16
CA GLU A 124 12.90 11.16 24.61
C GLU A 124 11.63 10.34 24.90
N GLU A 125 10.97 9.84 23.86
CA GLU A 125 9.79 8.99 23.97
C GLU A 125 10.13 7.68 24.71
N GLU A 126 9.51 7.47 25.87
CA GLU A 126 9.78 6.32 26.75
C GLU A 126 9.57 4.98 26.02
N THR A 127 8.53 4.90 25.19
CA THR A 127 8.18 3.70 24.41
C THR A 127 9.22 3.35 23.34
N LEU A 128 10.09 4.28 22.95
CA LEU A 128 11.13 4.10 21.93
C LEU A 128 12.55 4.10 22.51
N MET A 129 12.73 4.19 23.82
CA MET A 129 14.06 4.24 24.45
C MET A 129 14.94 3.04 24.08
N LEU A 130 14.38 1.82 24.05
CA LEU A 130 15.13 0.61 23.67
C LEU A 130 15.62 0.67 22.23
N LEU A 131 14.79 1.22 21.35
CA LEU A 131 15.15 1.41 19.96
C LEU A 131 16.20 2.50 19.79
N ARG A 132 16.08 3.59 20.54
CA ARG A 132 17.13 4.62 20.62
C ARG A 132 18.45 4.02 21.08
N THR A 133 18.44 3.20 22.14
CA THR A 133 19.64 2.52 22.62
C THR A 133 20.21 1.60 21.54
N TYR A 134 19.38 0.83 20.84
CA TYR A 134 19.79 -0.03 19.73
C TYR A 134 20.46 0.76 18.59
N VAL A 135 19.82 1.83 18.11
CA VAL A 135 20.36 2.71 17.06
C VAL A 135 21.67 3.36 17.49
N ASN A 136 21.77 3.71 18.78
CA ASN A 136 22.95 4.30 19.39
C ASN A 136 23.95 3.26 19.95
N GLN A 137 23.85 1.96 19.64
CA GLN A 137 24.82 0.98 20.12
C GLN A 137 26.20 1.28 19.50
N VAL A 138 27.01 2.02 20.25
CA VAL A 138 28.35 2.42 19.88
C VAL A 138 29.33 1.66 20.78
N GLU A 139 30.08 0.74 20.18
CA GLU A 139 31.42 0.43 20.69
C GLU A 139 32.29 1.66 20.41
N ASN A 140 32.57 2.46 21.44
CA ASN A 140 33.61 3.48 21.50
C ASN A 140 33.73 4.45 20.30
N ASN A 141 32.81 5.41 20.12
CA ASN A 141 33.06 6.59 19.28
C ASN A 141 32.20 7.79 19.68
N VAL A 142 32.81 8.97 19.69
CA VAL A 142 32.33 10.22 20.32
C VAL A 142 31.36 11.00 19.42
N ASP A 143 31.24 10.66 18.13
CA ASP A 143 30.53 11.47 17.13
C ASP A 143 29.17 10.92 16.65
N ASN A 144 28.64 9.85 17.27
CA ASN A 144 27.30 9.27 17.01
C ASN A 144 26.84 9.31 15.53
N LYS A 145 27.59 8.65 14.64
CA LYS A 145 27.23 8.54 13.22
C LYS A 145 26.11 7.51 13.04
N VAL A 146 24.86 7.93 13.21
CA VAL A 146 23.67 7.06 13.18
C VAL A 146 23.03 6.90 11.79
N PHE A 147 23.48 7.67 10.79
CA PHE A 147 22.96 7.65 9.42
C PHE A 147 24.09 7.69 8.37
N LEU A 148 23.76 7.32 7.14
CA LEU A 148 24.68 7.37 5.99
C LEU A 148 24.64 8.72 5.26
N LEU A 149 25.77 9.10 4.66
CA LEU A 149 25.92 10.23 3.75
C LEU A 149 25.76 9.77 2.29
N SER A 150 25.62 10.71 1.35
CA SER A 150 25.46 10.43 -0.09
C SER A 150 26.55 9.50 -0.64
N GLU A 151 27.80 9.74 -0.25
CA GLU A 151 28.97 9.00 -0.73
C GLU A 151 28.92 7.54 -0.27
N HIS A 152 28.32 7.28 0.90
CA HIS A 152 28.15 5.93 1.41
C HIS A 152 27.13 5.14 0.59
N TYR A 153 26.03 5.76 0.16
CA TYR A 153 25.06 5.11 -0.72
C TYR A 153 25.67 4.76 -2.09
N GLU A 154 26.52 5.63 -2.64
CA GLU A 154 27.26 5.36 -3.89
C GLU A 154 28.18 4.14 -3.76
N ILE A 155 28.86 3.97 -2.62
CA ILE A 155 29.68 2.78 -2.35
C ILE A 155 28.81 1.52 -2.26
N ILE A 156 27.66 1.58 -1.57
CA ILE A 156 26.74 0.44 -1.44
C ILE A 156 26.17 0.02 -2.81
N GLU A 157 25.92 1.00 -3.68
CA GLU A 157 25.46 0.77 -5.04
C GLU A 157 26.54 0.20 -5.95
N GLN A 158 27.72 0.82 -6.00
CA GLN A 158 28.75 0.56 -7.01
C GLN A 158 29.72 -0.56 -6.61
N VAL A 159 30.00 -0.71 -5.31
CA VAL A 159 31.02 -1.66 -4.82
C VAL A 159 30.36 -2.93 -4.28
N TYR A 160 29.33 -2.77 -3.46
CA TYR A 160 28.65 -3.93 -2.83
C TYR A 160 27.51 -4.49 -3.67
N GLU A 161 27.05 -3.73 -4.66
CA GLU A 161 25.93 -4.10 -5.55
C GLU A 161 24.71 -4.59 -4.75
N ILE A 162 24.41 -3.91 -3.64
CA ILE A 162 23.20 -4.19 -2.85
C ILE A 162 22.05 -3.32 -3.35
N LEU A 163 22.34 -2.05 -3.60
CA LEU A 163 21.37 -1.04 -4.05
C LEU A 163 21.59 -0.68 -5.52
N CYS A 164 20.55 -0.12 -6.13
CA CYS A 164 20.55 0.50 -7.43
C CYS A 164 19.81 1.84 -7.30
N LYS A 165 20.41 2.93 -7.79
CA LYS A 165 19.76 4.24 -7.79
C LYS A 165 18.54 4.23 -8.71
N TYR A 166 17.45 4.82 -8.24
CA TYR A 166 16.23 4.96 -9.02
C TYR A 166 16.22 6.35 -9.68
N ALA A 167 16.38 6.36 -11.00
CA ALA A 167 16.84 7.54 -11.73
C ALA A 167 15.87 8.72 -11.77
N SER A 168 14.56 8.47 -11.62
CA SER A 168 13.54 9.52 -11.80
C SER A 168 13.27 10.35 -10.55
N ILE A 169 13.76 9.93 -9.39
CA ILE A 169 13.52 10.59 -8.10
C ILE A 169 14.84 10.66 -7.34
N ASN A 170 15.19 11.86 -6.86
CA ASN A 170 16.44 12.04 -6.12
C ASN A 170 16.44 11.20 -4.84
N ASN A 171 17.64 10.77 -4.43
CA ASN A 171 17.84 10.05 -3.18
C ASN A 171 17.00 8.76 -3.05
N SER A 172 16.57 8.19 -4.17
CA SER A 172 15.74 6.98 -4.18
C SER A 172 16.53 5.76 -4.68
N TYR A 173 16.28 4.61 -4.06
CA TYR A 173 17.03 3.38 -4.28
C TYR A 173 16.12 2.16 -4.31
N SER A 174 16.47 1.18 -5.13
CA SER A 174 15.90 -0.16 -5.14
C SER A 174 16.95 -1.19 -4.77
N TYR A 175 16.54 -2.36 -4.26
CA TYR A 175 17.47 -3.48 -4.10
C TYR A 175 17.78 -4.09 -5.47
N ARG A 176 19.05 -4.45 -5.69
CA ARG A 176 19.44 -5.15 -6.93
C ARG A 176 18.84 -6.54 -7.06
N HIS A 177 18.49 -7.16 -5.94
CA HIS A 177 17.84 -8.45 -5.92
C HIS A 177 16.75 -8.49 -4.85
N SER A 178 15.58 -9.00 -5.21
CA SER A 178 14.44 -9.21 -4.28
C SER A 178 14.80 -10.02 -3.02
N LEU A 179 15.82 -10.87 -3.08
CA LEU A 179 16.30 -11.64 -1.93
C LEU A 179 16.86 -10.73 -0.83
N PHE A 180 17.50 -9.60 -1.18
CA PHE A 180 17.95 -8.64 -0.18
C PHE A 180 16.76 -8.03 0.55
N GLU A 181 15.70 -7.66 -0.16
CA GLU A 181 14.50 -7.10 0.45
C GLU A 181 13.88 -8.05 1.48
N ILE A 182 13.67 -9.31 1.10
CA ILE A 182 13.06 -10.33 1.97
C ILE A 182 13.96 -10.60 3.18
N PHE A 183 15.26 -10.76 2.95
CA PHE A 183 16.24 -10.99 4.01
C PHE A 183 16.30 -9.81 5.01
N LEU A 184 16.38 -8.58 4.52
CA LEU A 184 16.43 -7.37 5.34
C LEU A 184 15.12 -7.18 6.11
N ARG A 185 13.97 -7.51 5.51
CA ARG A 185 12.67 -7.49 6.19
C ARG A 185 12.63 -8.46 7.38
N LYS A 186 13.14 -9.68 7.20
CA LYS A 186 13.25 -10.66 8.30
C LYS A 186 14.22 -10.22 9.39
N GLN A 187 15.34 -9.60 8.99
CA GLN A 187 16.27 -8.99 9.93
C GLN A 187 15.60 -7.87 10.73
N PHE A 188 14.76 -7.04 10.09
CA PHE A 188 14.02 -6.00 10.78
C PHE A 188 13.08 -6.57 11.85
N GLU A 189 12.25 -7.56 11.49
CA GLU A 189 11.32 -8.21 12.42
C GLU A 189 12.06 -8.74 13.67
N THR A 190 13.19 -9.42 13.47
CA THR A 190 13.99 -10.00 14.56
C THR A 190 14.75 -8.95 15.36
N ALA A 191 15.38 -7.98 14.69
CA ALA A 191 16.29 -7.03 15.34
C ALA A 191 15.56 -5.86 16.02
N PHE A 192 14.36 -5.48 15.56
CA PHE A 192 13.65 -4.30 16.06
C PHE A 192 12.42 -4.68 16.90
N PHE A 193 11.59 -5.64 16.46
CA PHE A 193 10.35 -5.93 17.17
C PHE A 193 10.52 -6.85 18.38
N ASP A 194 11.57 -7.65 18.43
CA ASP A 194 11.87 -8.47 19.61
C ASP A 194 12.62 -7.70 20.71
N LEU A 195 13.03 -6.46 20.43
CA LEU A 195 13.57 -5.57 21.47
C LEU A 195 12.50 -5.17 22.49
N PHE A 196 11.25 -5.00 22.06
CA PHE A 196 10.20 -4.44 22.90
C PHE A 196 9.61 -5.49 23.85
N PRO A 197 9.56 -5.22 25.16
CA PRO A 197 8.86 -6.08 26.11
C PRO A 197 7.40 -6.26 25.70
N GLN A 198 6.85 -7.45 25.91
CA GLN A 198 5.49 -7.80 25.47
C GLN A 198 4.42 -6.79 25.89
N LYS A 199 4.56 -6.18 27.08
CA LYS A 199 3.64 -5.17 27.61
C LYS A 199 3.64 -3.86 26.81
N LEU A 200 4.78 -3.45 26.27
CA LEU A 200 4.95 -2.18 25.54
C LEU A 200 5.01 -2.37 24.02
N LYS A 201 5.23 -3.59 23.54
CA LYS A 201 5.46 -3.93 22.12
C LYS A 201 4.44 -3.28 21.18
N LYS A 202 3.15 -3.40 21.46
CA LYS A 202 2.11 -2.81 20.60
C LYS A 202 2.22 -1.28 20.51
N GLU A 203 2.41 -0.61 21.64
CA GLU A 203 2.50 0.85 21.73
C GLU A 203 3.78 1.39 21.09
N SER A 204 4.91 0.75 21.39
CA SER A 204 6.21 1.08 20.78
C SER A 204 6.21 0.94 19.27
N ILE A 205 5.64 -0.16 18.73
CA ILE A 205 5.54 -0.38 17.28
C ILE A 205 4.61 0.65 16.64
N ASN A 206 3.50 1.00 17.30
CA ASN A 206 2.63 2.06 16.82
C ASN A 206 3.35 3.41 16.74
N LYS A 207 4.08 3.79 17.79
CA LYS A 207 4.82 5.06 17.80
C LYS A 207 5.95 5.08 16.77
N PHE A 208 6.60 3.95 16.55
CA PHE A 208 7.58 3.77 15.47
C PHE A 208 6.97 4.09 14.09
N TYR A 209 5.81 3.51 13.77
CA TYR A 209 5.16 3.74 12.48
C TYR A 209 4.57 5.14 12.34
N GLU A 210 4.09 5.73 13.43
CA GLU A 210 3.62 7.12 13.47
C GLU A 210 4.72 8.09 13.05
N ILE A 211 5.88 8.02 13.69
CA ILE A 211 7.02 8.89 13.35
C ILE A 211 7.48 8.65 11.92
N LEU A 212 7.56 7.39 11.47
CA LEU A 212 8.00 7.07 10.12
C LEU A 212 7.03 7.61 9.06
N TYR A 213 5.73 7.51 9.32
CA TYR A 213 4.68 8.00 8.43
C TYR A 213 4.67 9.53 8.37
N GLU A 214 4.79 10.22 9.51
CA GLU A 214 4.89 11.69 9.57
C GLU A 214 6.09 12.21 8.76
N ILE A 215 7.27 11.62 8.95
CA ILE A 215 8.47 12.00 8.18
C ILE A 215 8.26 11.78 6.67
N THR A 216 7.54 10.72 6.29
CA THR A 216 7.24 10.43 4.88
C THR A 216 6.33 11.50 4.28
N ILE A 217 5.30 11.96 5.01
CA ILE A 217 4.41 13.05 4.58
C ILE A 217 5.18 14.37 4.44
N GLU A 218 6.06 14.67 5.39
CA GLU A 218 6.90 15.86 5.33
C GLU A 218 7.86 15.82 4.13
N GLU A 219 8.46 14.67 3.85
CA GLU A 219 9.36 14.50 2.71
C GLU A 219 8.61 14.63 1.37
N GLU A 220 7.41 14.06 1.26
CA GLU A 220 6.53 14.24 0.09
C GLU A 220 6.21 15.72 -0.14
N SER A 221 5.93 16.46 0.93
CA SER A 221 5.61 17.89 0.87
C SER A 221 6.83 18.72 0.44
N ASN A 222 8.02 18.37 0.94
CA ASN A 222 9.27 19.02 0.57
C ASN A 222 9.60 18.81 -0.92
N GLU A 223 9.49 17.57 -1.42
CA GLU A 223 9.70 17.25 -2.84
C GLU A 223 8.71 18.00 -3.74
N LYS A 224 7.41 18.02 -3.39
CA LYS A 224 6.40 18.77 -4.16
C LYS A 224 6.71 20.27 -4.23
N SER A 225 7.05 20.89 -3.10
CA SER A 225 7.41 22.32 -3.07
C SER A 225 8.66 22.63 -3.90
N SER A 226 9.61 21.69 -3.97
CA SER A 226 10.80 21.84 -4.79
C SER A 226 10.51 21.71 -6.30
N ASN A 227 9.57 20.82 -6.68
CA ASN A 227 9.20 20.59 -8.08
C ASN A 227 8.25 21.66 -8.64
N GLU A 228 7.38 22.24 -7.81
CA GLU A 228 6.53 23.39 -8.18
C GLU A 228 7.37 24.64 -8.53
N LEU A 229 8.55 24.79 -7.95
CA LEU A 229 9.50 25.87 -8.31
C LEU A 229 10.20 25.64 -9.66
N ILE A 230 10.15 24.42 -10.21
CA ILE A 230 10.99 23.99 -11.34
C ILE A 230 10.16 23.63 -12.59
N SER A 231 8.85 23.37 -12.51
CA SER A 231 8.07 22.89 -13.66
C SER A 231 6.71 23.57 -13.87
N LEU A 232 6.50 24.10 -15.08
CA LEU A 232 5.23 24.54 -15.66
C LEU A 232 4.68 23.51 -16.68
N ASP A 233 5.33 22.34 -16.79
CA ASP A 233 4.99 21.28 -17.75
C ASP A 233 4.31 20.12 -17.02
N ASN A 234 3.02 19.92 -17.31
CA ASN A 234 2.10 18.98 -16.64
C ASN A 234 2.35 17.49 -16.95
N ASN A 235 3.57 17.08 -17.31
CA ASN A 235 3.90 15.70 -17.70
C ASN A 235 4.85 15.06 -16.68
N GLU A 236 4.44 15.01 -15.41
CA GLU A 236 5.17 14.23 -14.41
C GLU A 236 5.00 12.72 -14.71
N PRO A 237 6.08 11.92 -14.79
CA PRO A 237 5.99 10.49 -15.03
C PRO A 237 5.09 9.81 -14.01
N PHE A 238 4.21 8.91 -14.46
CA PHE A 238 3.29 8.15 -13.60
C PHE A 238 3.94 7.61 -12.31
N HIS A 239 5.13 7.03 -12.44
CA HIS A 239 5.84 6.45 -11.31
C HIS A 239 6.25 7.46 -10.23
N ASN A 240 6.45 8.73 -10.60
CA ASN A 240 6.74 9.79 -9.63
C ASN A 240 5.48 10.19 -8.88
N LEU A 241 4.32 10.24 -9.55
CA LEU A 241 3.02 10.58 -8.93
C LEU A 241 2.65 9.61 -7.80
N ILE A 242 2.93 8.32 -7.97
CA ILE A 242 2.55 7.29 -6.99
C ILE A 242 3.67 6.92 -6.02
N TYR A 243 4.87 7.44 -6.18
CA TYR A 243 6.06 7.00 -5.44
C TYR A 243 5.88 7.08 -3.92
N PHE A 244 5.49 8.25 -3.42
CA PHE A 244 5.26 8.44 -1.99
C PHE A 244 4.03 7.68 -1.50
N ASP A 245 3.00 7.52 -2.34
CA ASP A 245 1.83 6.71 -1.99
C ASP A 245 2.19 5.23 -1.82
N LEU A 246 3.09 4.68 -2.64
CA LEU A 246 3.60 3.32 -2.47
C LEU A 246 4.40 3.15 -1.19
N ILE A 247 5.26 4.12 -0.84
CA ILE A 247 6.01 4.10 0.43
C ILE A 247 5.06 4.15 1.62
N LYS A 248 4.11 5.10 1.62
CA LYS A 248 3.07 5.23 2.66
C LYS A 248 2.25 3.96 2.78
N MET A 249 1.84 3.37 1.66
CA MET A 249 1.10 2.11 1.64
C MET A 249 1.90 0.98 2.29
N ASN A 250 3.19 0.85 1.99
CA ASN A 250 4.04 -0.16 2.62
C ASN A 250 4.18 0.06 4.13
N ILE A 251 4.39 1.30 4.59
CA ILE A 251 4.43 1.64 6.02
C ILE A 251 3.11 1.25 6.68
N LEU A 252 1.99 1.71 6.14
CA LEU A 252 0.65 1.51 6.69
C LEU A 252 0.21 0.04 6.69
N LYS A 253 0.59 -0.73 5.66
CA LYS A 253 0.34 -2.18 5.62
C LYS A 253 1.03 -2.89 6.77
N ASN A 254 2.28 -2.55 7.05
CA ASN A 254 3.01 -3.14 8.17
C ASN A 254 2.49 -2.62 9.53
N ALA A 255 2.05 -1.36 9.61
CA ALA A 255 1.43 -0.80 10.79
C ALA A 255 0.08 -1.48 11.12
N TYR A 256 -0.73 -1.76 10.09
CA TYR A 256 -2.00 -2.47 10.21
C TYR A 256 -1.85 -3.88 10.79
N LEU A 257 -0.80 -4.62 10.39
CA LEU A 257 -0.50 -5.95 10.94
C LEU A 257 -0.28 -5.93 12.46
N ASN A 258 0.19 -4.79 13.01
CA ASN A 258 0.34 -4.59 14.46
C ASN A 258 -0.93 -4.03 15.12
N ASP A 259 -1.61 -3.09 14.46
CA ASP A 259 -2.81 -2.47 15.00
C ASP A 259 -3.81 -2.07 13.90
N LYS A 260 -5.04 -2.59 13.98
CA LYS A 260 -6.06 -2.38 12.95
C LYS A 260 -6.48 -0.91 12.81
N LYS A 261 -6.16 -0.06 13.80
CA LYS A 261 -6.40 1.40 13.76
C LYS A 261 -5.84 2.12 12.53
N TRP A 262 -4.83 1.55 11.89
CA TRP A 262 -4.19 2.10 10.69
C TRP A 262 -4.99 1.82 9.40
N PHE A 263 -6.06 1.03 9.47
CA PHE A 263 -6.83 0.65 8.29
C PHE A 263 -7.44 1.85 7.54
N PRO A 264 -8.01 2.88 8.19
CA PRO A 264 -8.55 4.03 7.46
C PRO A 264 -7.49 4.74 6.60
N ASP A 265 -6.29 4.97 7.16
CA ASP A 265 -5.18 5.58 6.42
C ASP A 265 -4.66 4.68 5.30
N LEU A 266 -4.58 3.37 5.55
CA LEU A 266 -4.18 2.36 4.55
C LEU A 266 -5.17 2.33 3.39
N SER A 267 -6.46 2.22 3.69
CA SER A 267 -7.56 2.23 2.72
C SER A 267 -7.56 3.51 1.89
N SER A 268 -7.42 4.67 2.55
CA SER A 268 -7.33 5.97 1.86
C SER A 268 -6.15 6.02 0.90
N THR A 269 -4.98 5.57 1.33
CA THR A 269 -3.77 5.53 0.49
C THR A 269 -3.91 4.56 -0.69
N ILE A 270 -4.45 3.36 -0.46
CA ILE A 270 -4.71 2.39 -1.54
C ILE A 270 -5.70 2.95 -2.56
N ASN A 271 -6.80 3.56 -2.10
CA ASN A 271 -7.81 4.13 -2.99
C ASN A 271 -7.26 5.30 -3.82
N LYS A 272 -6.34 6.11 -3.27
CA LYS A 272 -5.60 7.11 -4.05
C LYS A 272 -4.75 6.46 -5.14
N CYS A 273 -3.95 5.44 -4.81
CA CYS A 273 -3.19 4.68 -5.79
C CYS A 273 -4.08 4.13 -6.90
N VAL A 274 -5.23 3.52 -6.55
CA VAL A 274 -6.20 2.97 -7.50
C VAL A 274 -6.67 4.03 -8.50
N VAL A 275 -6.98 5.25 -8.05
CA VAL A 275 -7.37 6.36 -8.93
C VAL A 275 -6.22 6.72 -9.88
N HIS A 276 -4.99 6.81 -9.37
CA HIS A 276 -3.83 7.09 -10.22
C HIS A 276 -3.62 6.02 -11.29
N TYR A 277 -3.56 4.75 -10.91
CA TYR A 277 -3.40 3.63 -11.86
C TYR A 277 -4.51 3.61 -12.93
N ARG A 278 -5.76 3.87 -12.53
CA ARG A 278 -6.91 3.97 -13.46
C ARG A 278 -6.73 5.07 -14.51
N ASN A 279 -6.24 6.24 -14.10
CA ASN A 279 -6.00 7.35 -15.02
C ASN A 279 -4.94 7.02 -16.09
N TYR A 280 -4.07 6.05 -15.81
CA TYR A 280 -3.04 5.55 -16.73
C TYR A 280 -3.41 4.21 -17.40
N LEU A 281 -4.67 3.77 -17.29
CA LEU A 281 -5.20 2.55 -17.90
C LEU A 281 -4.51 1.24 -17.46
N GLU A 282 -3.79 1.26 -16.33
CA GLU A 282 -3.22 0.06 -15.71
C GLU A 282 -4.19 -0.44 -14.64
N LEU A 283 -4.89 -1.55 -14.93
CA LEU A 283 -5.96 -2.05 -14.06
C LEU A 283 -5.56 -3.29 -13.26
N SER A 284 -4.43 -3.92 -13.57
CA SER A 284 -4.02 -5.18 -12.95
C SER A 284 -3.42 -4.99 -11.55
N THR A 285 -2.64 -3.92 -11.33
CA THR A 285 -2.06 -3.62 -10.01
C THR A 285 -3.13 -3.18 -9.01
N PRO A 286 -4.06 -2.26 -9.35
CA PRO A 286 -5.18 -1.92 -8.48
C PRO A 286 -6.01 -3.10 -8.01
N ILE A 287 -6.31 -4.05 -8.92
CA ILE A 287 -7.06 -5.26 -8.58
C ILE A 287 -6.29 -6.07 -7.54
N LYS A 288 -4.99 -6.34 -7.76
CA LYS A 288 -4.17 -7.08 -6.79
C LYS A 288 -4.13 -6.40 -5.42
N LEU A 289 -3.91 -5.08 -5.39
CA LEU A 289 -3.86 -4.31 -4.14
C LEU A 289 -5.17 -4.39 -3.35
N LEU A 290 -6.31 -4.28 -4.04
CA LEU A 290 -7.62 -4.36 -3.39
C LEU A 290 -8.02 -5.80 -3.03
N GLU A 291 -7.60 -6.80 -3.81
CA GLU A 291 -7.75 -8.22 -3.44
C GLU A 291 -6.99 -8.56 -2.17
N GLU A 292 -5.78 -7.99 -1.96
CA GLU A 292 -5.00 -8.21 -0.74
C GLU A 292 -5.72 -7.73 0.54
N ILE A 293 -6.45 -6.61 0.48
CA ILE A 293 -7.20 -6.09 1.63
C ILE A 293 -8.58 -6.71 1.80
N LYS A 294 -9.08 -7.45 0.80
CA LYS A 294 -10.36 -8.17 0.89
C LYS A 294 -10.36 -9.20 2.03
N ASP A 295 -9.20 -9.81 2.28
CA ASP A 295 -9.04 -10.86 3.29
C ASP A 295 -8.76 -10.30 4.71
N PHE A 296 -8.85 -8.98 4.89
CA PHE A 296 -8.58 -8.36 6.18
C PHE A 296 -9.73 -8.61 7.16
N ASP A 297 -9.40 -9.11 8.35
CA ASP A 297 -10.37 -9.30 9.43
C ASP A 297 -10.74 -7.93 10.04
N LEU A 298 -11.83 -7.34 9.57
CA LEU A 298 -12.28 -6.02 10.01
C LEU A 298 -13.53 -6.16 10.88
N LYS A 299 -13.45 -5.60 12.09
CA LYS A 299 -14.64 -5.35 12.90
C LYS A 299 -15.40 -4.16 12.29
N PHE A 300 -16.64 -3.96 12.75
CA PHE A 300 -17.50 -2.84 12.36
C PHE A 300 -16.85 -1.44 12.40
N GLU A 301 -15.78 -1.28 13.17
CA GLU A 301 -15.09 -0.02 13.39
C GLU A 301 -14.60 0.67 12.10
N TYR A 302 -14.21 -0.10 11.08
CA TYR A 302 -13.67 0.44 9.81
C TYR A 302 -14.41 -0.07 8.58
N LEU A 303 -15.71 -0.33 8.75
CA LEU A 303 -16.51 -0.95 7.72
C LEU A 303 -16.73 -0.02 6.52
N ASP A 304 -16.88 1.28 6.74
CA ASP A 304 -17.12 2.23 5.65
C ASP A 304 -15.93 2.29 4.69
N GLU A 305 -14.72 2.38 5.23
CA GLU A 305 -13.48 2.40 4.45
C GLU A 305 -13.24 1.08 3.71
N TYR A 306 -13.68 -0.04 4.30
CA TYR A 306 -13.63 -1.36 3.66
C TYR A 306 -14.63 -1.44 2.50
N LEU A 307 -15.87 -1.02 2.73
CA LEU A 307 -16.93 -1.05 1.72
C LEU A 307 -16.59 -0.17 0.51
N VAL A 308 -16.00 1.00 0.73
CA VAL A 308 -15.48 1.85 -0.37
C VAL A 308 -14.44 1.11 -1.20
N SER A 309 -13.49 0.45 -0.53
CA SER A 309 -12.44 -0.31 -1.21
C SER A 309 -12.98 -1.51 -1.98
N MET A 310 -13.91 -2.26 -1.41
CA MET A 310 -14.54 -3.40 -2.08
C MET A 310 -15.44 -2.97 -3.24
N ASN A 311 -16.12 -1.82 -3.12
CA ASN A 311 -16.85 -1.24 -4.23
C ASN A 311 -15.92 -0.85 -5.39
N ASN A 312 -14.75 -0.26 -5.10
CA ASN A 312 -13.74 0.05 -6.12
C ASN A 312 -13.19 -1.23 -6.78
N LEU A 313 -13.00 -2.31 -6.01
CA LEU A 313 -12.61 -3.61 -6.54
C LEU A 313 -13.68 -4.17 -7.50
N ALA A 314 -14.95 -4.09 -7.12
CA ALA A 314 -16.05 -4.53 -7.98
C ALA A 314 -16.13 -3.70 -9.28
N GLU A 315 -15.93 -2.38 -9.21
CA GLU A 315 -15.87 -1.53 -10.40
C GLU A 315 -14.71 -1.95 -11.34
N LEU A 316 -13.54 -2.25 -10.78
CA LEU A 316 -12.40 -2.76 -11.54
C LEU A 316 -12.70 -4.13 -12.17
N TYR A 317 -13.37 -5.03 -11.46
CA TYR A 317 -13.85 -6.28 -12.05
C TYR A 317 -14.84 -6.04 -13.20
N ILE A 318 -15.77 -5.09 -13.08
CA ILE A 318 -16.69 -4.72 -14.17
C ILE A 318 -15.92 -4.22 -15.39
N SER A 319 -15.00 -3.25 -15.19
CA SER A 319 -14.20 -2.66 -16.28
C SER A 319 -13.28 -3.68 -16.98
N THR A 320 -12.82 -4.70 -16.25
CA THR A 320 -12.01 -5.80 -16.78
C THR A 320 -12.84 -7.01 -17.23
N LYS A 321 -14.17 -6.87 -17.31
CA LYS A 321 -15.13 -7.91 -17.75
C LYS A 321 -15.18 -9.17 -16.87
N GLN A 322 -14.69 -9.10 -15.63
CA GLN A 322 -14.83 -10.15 -14.62
C GLN A 322 -16.19 -10.02 -13.90
N ILE A 323 -17.29 -10.03 -14.66
CA ILE A 323 -18.62 -9.65 -14.17
C ILE A 323 -19.11 -10.59 -13.05
N ASP A 324 -18.82 -11.89 -13.15
CA ASP A 324 -19.20 -12.85 -12.10
C ASP A 324 -18.56 -12.52 -10.75
N LYS A 325 -17.27 -12.13 -10.74
CA LYS A 325 -16.58 -11.73 -9.50
C LYS A 325 -17.17 -10.45 -8.92
N ALA A 326 -17.51 -9.48 -9.78
CA ALA A 326 -18.11 -8.23 -9.35
C ALA A 326 -19.49 -8.46 -8.73
N GLU A 327 -20.33 -9.26 -9.40
CA GLU A 327 -21.67 -9.61 -8.93
C GLU A 327 -21.62 -10.28 -7.56
N THR A 328 -20.86 -11.39 -7.43
CA THR A 328 -20.74 -12.10 -6.14
C THR A 328 -20.23 -11.17 -5.05
N LEU A 329 -19.20 -10.38 -5.31
CA LEU A 329 -18.68 -9.45 -4.32
C LEU A 329 -19.75 -8.44 -3.87
N LEU A 330 -20.48 -7.83 -4.80
CA LEU A 330 -21.47 -6.81 -4.48
C LEU A 330 -22.73 -7.38 -3.79
N GLU A 331 -23.16 -8.60 -4.17
CA GLU A 331 -24.23 -9.33 -3.47
C GLU A 331 -23.83 -9.63 -2.02
N ASP A 332 -22.63 -10.18 -1.80
CA ASP A 332 -22.09 -10.48 -0.47
C ASP A 332 -22.03 -9.22 0.41
N LEU A 333 -21.59 -8.09 -0.16
CA LEU A 333 -21.54 -6.81 0.55
C LEU A 333 -22.95 -6.32 0.94
N LEU A 334 -23.93 -6.41 0.05
CA LEU A 334 -25.30 -5.99 0.35
C LEU A 334 -25.95 -6.88 1.41
N GLU A 335 -25.77 -8.20 1.31
CA GLU A 335 -26.26 -9.14 2.33
C GLU A 335 -25.65 -8.80 3.69
N TYR A 336 -24.34 -8.56 3.74
CA TYR A 336 -23.66 -8.14 4.96
C TYR A 336 -24.22 -6.83 5.52
N ILE A 337 -24.46 -5.83 4.68
CA ILE A 337 -25.05 -4.54 5.09
C ILE A 337 -26.44 -4.76 5.72
N HIS A 338 -27.27 -5.58 5.09
CA HIS A 338 -28.63 -5.87 5.55
C HIS A 338 -28.65 -6.67 6.86
N ASP A 339 -27.86 -7.74 6.94
CA ASP A 339 -27.76 -8.62 8.11
C ASP A 339 -27.34 -7.86 9.37
N LYS A 340 -26.39 -6.94 9.21
CA LYS A 340 -25.88 -6.14 10.31
C LYS A 340 -26.76 -4.94 10.67
N LYS A 341 -27.89 -4.75 9.97
CA LYS A 341 -28.83 -3.63 10.12
C LYS A 341 -28.10 -2.29 10.18
N LEU A 342 -27.07 -2.16 9.34
CA LEU A 342 -26.26 -0.97 9.33
C LEU A 342 -27.10 0.16 8.74
N ASP A 343 -27.20 1.24 9.49
CA ASP A 343 -27.76 2.48 8.98
C ASP A 343 -26.72 3.15 8.07
N LEU A 344 -26.46 2.51 6.93
CA LEU A 344 -25.67 3.08 5.84
C LEU A 344 -26.62 3.82 4.91
N SER A 345 -27.35 4.76 5.50
CA SER A 345 -28.11 5.79 4.78
C SER A 345 -27.22 6.71 3.92
N SER A 346 -25.91 6.44 3.88
CA SER A 346 -24.86 7.25 3.28
C SER A 346 -24.22 6.58 2.05
N TYR A 347 -23.85 7.44 1.09
CA TYR A 347 -23.02 7.28 -0.11
C TYR A 347 -22.62 5.85 -0.54
N THR A 348 -21.85 5.12 0.27
CA THR A 348 -21.26 3.82 -0.08
C THR A 348 -22.31 2.78 -0.48
N TYR A 349 -23.46 2.75 0.21
CA TYR A 349 -24.56 1.86 -0.15
C TYR A 349 -25.11 2.14 -1.56
N LEU A 350 -25.22 3.42 -1.94
CA LEU A 350 -25.66 3.83 -3.27
C LEU A 350 -24.62 3.47 -4.34
N MET A 351 -23.33 3.53 -4.02
CA MET A 351 -22.26 3.07 -4.93
C MET A 351 -22.41 1.57 -5.23
N ILE A 352 -22.56 0.76 -4.18
CA ILE A 352 -22.65 -0.71 -4.26
C ILE A 352 -23.86 -1.10 -5.10
N ILE A 353 -25.03 -0.51 -4.83
CA ILE A 353 -26.24 -0.77 -5.63
C ILE A 353 -26.03 -0.38 -7.08
N ASN A 354 -25.49 0.81 -7.34
CA ASN A 354 -25.28 1.27 -8.70
C ASN A 354 -24.37 0.31 -9.48
N ASN A 355 -23.26 -0.11 -8.88
CA ASN A 355 -22.35 -1.07 -9.50
C ASN A 355 -22.98 -2.46 -9.66
N LEU A 356 -23.82 -2.90 -8.72
CA LEU A 356 -24.53 -4.18 -8.83
C LEU A 356 -25.55 -4.14 -9.95
N SER A 357 -26.28 -3.03 -10.10
CA SER A 357 -27.23 -2.86 -11.21
C SER A 357 -26.53 -2.91 -12.57
N CYS A 358 -25.32 -2.34 -12.68
CA CYS A 358 -24.48 -2.43 -13.86
C CYS A 358 -24.03 -3.88 -14.14
N ALA A 359 -23.64 -4.62 -13.09
CA ALA A 359 -23.24 -6.02 -13.21
C ALA A 359 -24.43 -6.89 -13.70
N TYR A 360 -25.60 -6.77 -13.07
CA TYR A 360 -26.83 -7.44 -13.49
C TYR A 360 -27.22 -7.11 -14.93
N HIS A 361 -27.21 -5.82 -15.30
CA HIS A 361 -27.55 -5.41 -16.67
C HIS A 361 -26.58 -6.04 -17.69
N THR A 362 -25.29 -6.09 -17.38
CA THR A 362 -24.27 -6.71 -18.24
C THR A 362 -24.51 -8.22 -18.42
N LYS A 363 -25.06 -8.90 -17.39
CA LYS A 363 -25.47 -10.31 -17.47
C LYS A 363 -26.88 -10.53 -18.04
N ILE A 364 -27.51 -9.50 -18.61
CA ILE A 364 -28.86 -9.57 -19.18
C ILE A 364 -29.95 -9.83 -18.10
N LYS A 365 -29.62 -9.66 -16.81
CA LYS A 365 -30.55 -9.67 -15.67
C LYS A 365 -31.24 -8.29 -15.54
N SER A 366 -31.91 -7.87 -16.61
CA SER A 366 -32.44 -6.51 -16.74
C SER A 366 -33.57 -6.21 -15.75
N VAL A 367 -34.35 -7.22 -15.35
CA VAL A 367 -35.46 -7.02 -14.40
C VAL A 367 -34.91 -6.73 -13.00
N GLU A 368 -33.91 -7.50 -12.58
CA GLU A 368 -33.21 -7.34 -11.30
C GLU A 368 -32.50 -5.99 -11.24
N ALA A 369 -31.78 -5.61 -12.31
CA ALA A 369 -31.12 -4.32 -12.41
C ALA A 369 -32.11 -3.14 -12.30
N ILE A 370 -33.25 -3.23 -12.99
CA ILE A 370 -34.29 -2.19 -12.96
C ILE A 370 -34.93 -2.10 -11.57
N ASN A 371 -35.33 -3.23 -10.98
CA ASN A 371 -35.95 -3.26 -9.66
C ASN A 371 -35.02 -2.66 -8.59
N LEU A 372 -33.71 -2.95 -8.69
CA LEU A 372 -32.70 -2.44 -7.77
C LEU A 372 -32.53 -0.91 -7.87
N LEU A 373 -32.54 -0.35 -9.08
CA LEU A 373 -32.47 1.11 -9.26
C LEU A 373 -33.79 1.82 -8.92
N GLU A 374 -34.94 1.19 -9.16
CA GLU A 374 -36.25 1.75 -8.77
C GLU A 374 -36.42 1.80 -7.24
N SER A 375 -35.92 0.80 -6.51
CA SER A 375 -35.91 0.84 -5.03
C SER A 375 -34.97 1.92 -4.50
N THR A 376 -33.80 2.08 -5.12
CA THR A 376 -32.82 3.13 -4.80
C THR A 376 -33.38 4.52 -5.00
N LYS A 377 -34.10 4.75 -6.11
CA LYS A 377 -34.81 5.99 -6.37
C LYS A 377 -35.76 6.36 -5.22
N LEU A 378 -36.61 5.42 -4.82
CA LEU A 378 -37.58 5.64 -3.75
C LEU A 378 -36.90 5.92 -2.41
N PHE A 379 -35.77 5.27 -2.15
CA PHE A 379 -34.93 5.56 -0.98
C PHE A 379 -34.40 6.99 -1.01
N ILE A 380 -33.80 7.43 -2.11
CA ILE A 380 -33.27 8.79 -2.24
C ILE A 380 -34.39 9.82 -2.10
N GLU A 381 -35.52 9.64 -2.79
CA GLU A 381 -36.67 10.57 -2.75
C GLU A 381 -37.24 10.74 -1.34
N LYS A 382 -37.16 9.73 -0.48
CA LYS A 382 -37.61 9.82 0.93
C LYS A 382 -36.62 10.54 1.85
N ASN A 383 -35.32 10.50 1.53
CA ASN A 383 -34.26 10.93 2.44
C ASN A 383 -33.54 12.23 2.01
N ILE A 384 -33.78 12.71 0.80
CA ILE A 384 -33.04 13.84 0.22
C ILE A 384 -33.18 15.15 1.02
N ASP A 385 -34.36 15.40 1.59
CA ASP A 385 -34.65 16.61 2.37
C ASP A 385 -34.19 16.55 3.83
N GLN A 386 -33.78 15.37 4.32
CA GLN A 386 -33.40 15.15 5.72
C GLN A 386 -31.88 15.07 5.93
N SER A 387 -31.09 15.03 4.84
CA SER A 387 -29.67 14.68 4.91
C SER A 387 -28.72 15.88 4.95
N LYS A 388 -27.65 15.76 5.75
CA LYS A 388 -26.43 16.58 5.68
C LYS A 388 -25.61 16.33 4.39
N TYR A 389 -26.01 15.33 3.58
CA TYR A 389 -25.31 14.79 2.42
C TYR A 389 -26.06 15.04 1.09
N ASN A 390 -26.81 16.14 1.00
CA ASN A 390 -27.72 16.43 -0.11
C ASN A 390 -27.04 16.29 -1.48
N ASP A 391 -25.78 16.71 -1.62
CA ASP A 391 -25.10 16.68 -2.91
C ASP A 391 -24.87 15.27 -3.46
N LEU A 392 -24.38 14.36 -2.62
CA LEU A 392 -24.09 12.99 -3.06
C LEU A 392 -25.39 12.26 -3.42
N LEU A 393 -26.46 12.48 -2.66
CA LEU A 393 -27.78 11.94 -2.99
C LEU A 393 -28.29 12.47 -4.34
N VAL A 394 -28.03 13.75 -4.65
CA VAL A 394 -28.38 14.36 -5.94
C VAL A 394 -27.62 13.71 -7.09
N GLU A 395 -26.30 13.52 -6.93
CA GLU A 395 -25.48 12.84 -7.94
C GLU A 395 -25.98 11.43 -8.22
N TYR A 396 -26.18 10.62 -7.16
CA TYR A 396 -26.62 9.23 -7.31
C TYR A 396 -28.06 9.12 -7.81
N TYR A 397 -28.94 10.08 -7.50
CA TYR A 397 -30.25 10.14 -8.12
C TYR A 397 -30.11 10.28 -9.64
N CYS A 398 -29.29 11.23 -10.09
CA CYS A 398 -29.08 11.49 -11.51
C CYS A 398 -28.38 10.33 -12.23
N ILE A 399 -27.43 9.65 -11.57
CA ILE A 399 -26.78 8.46 -12.11
C ILE A 399 -27.80 7.31 -12.23
N SER A 400 -28.57 7.04 -11.17
CA SER A 400 -29.56 5.96 -11.16
C SER A 400 -30.63 6.17 -12.23
N MET A 401 -31.12 7.40 -12.40
CA MET A 401 -32.11 7.72 -13.43
C MET A 401 -31.54 7.54 -14.85
N SER A 402 -30.29 7.95 -15.06
CA SER A 402 -29.62 7.76 -16.35
C SER A 402 -29.35 6.28 -16.65
N ASN A 403 -28.98 5.47 -15.64
CA ASN A 403 -28.83 4.03 -15.80
C ASN A 403 -30.17 3.34 -16.11
N LEU A 404 -31.25 3.71 -15.42
CA LEU A 404 -32.61 3.25 -15.78
C LEU A 404 -32.97 3.65 -17.22
N SER A 405 -32.65 4.88 -17.62
CA SER A 405 -32.85 5.36 -18.99
C SER A 405 -32.11 4.48 -20.01
N VAL A 406 -30.86 4.11 -19.74
CA VAL A 406 -30.08 3.18 -20.57
C VAL A 406 -30.72 1.79 -20.61
N TYR A 407 -31.11 1.22 -19.46
CA TYR A 407 -31.67 -0.12 -19.39
C TYR A 407 -33.01 -0.22 -20.13
N TYR A 408 -33.82 0.84 -20.09
CA TYR A 408 -35.07 0.91 -20.84
C TYR A 408 -34.90 1.30 -22.32
N LYS A 409 -33.73 1.77 -22.77
CA LYS A 409 -33.53 2.32 -24.13
C LYS A 409 -34.02 1.39 -25.24
N ASN A 410 -33.76 0.09 -25.11
CA ASN A 410 -34.15 -0.92 -26.10
C ASN A 410 -35.45 -1.67 -25.73
N ILE A 411 -35.95 -1.52 -24.49
CA ILE A 411 -37.16 -2.19 -24.00
C ILE A 411 -38.38 -1.29 -24.23
N ASN A 412 -38.27 -0.02 -23.83
CA ASN A 412 -39.32 0.98 -23.93
C ASN A 412 -38.69 2.38 -23.99
N ILE A 413 -38.57 2.91 -25.20
CA ILE A 413 -37.95 4.21 -25.46
C ILE A 413 -38.67 5.37 -24.76
N ASP A 414 -39.98 5.28 -24.51
CA ASP A 414 -40.72 6.33 -23.80
C ASP A 414 -40.40 6.34 -22.30
N LYS A 415 -40.24 5.15 -21.69
CA LYS A 415 -39.70 5.05 -20.32
C LYS A 415 -38.26 5.55 -20.25
N SER A 416 -37.43 5.23 -21.23
CA SER A 416 -36.05 5.72 -21.32
C SER A 416 -36.00 7.25 -21.30
N ILE A 417 -36.75 7.89 -22.21
CA ILE A 417 -36.88 9.37 -22.26
C ILE A 417 -37.39 9.93 -20.93
N LYS A 418 -38.39 9.29 -20.31
CA LYS A 418 -38.96 9.74 -19.04
C LYS A 418 -37.94 9.71 -17.90
N TYR A 419 -37.10 8.68 -17.82
CA TYR A 419 -36.07 8.59 -16.79
C TYR A 419 -34.95 9.63 -17.00
N GLU A 420 -34.54 9.88 -18.24
CA GLU A 420 -33.57 10.95 -18.51
C GLU A 420 -34.16 12.34 -18.24
N GLU A 421 -35.44 12.55 -18.56
CA GLU A 421 -36.18 13.76 -18.22
C GLU A 421 -36.22 13.99 -16.70
N LEU A 422 -36.49 12.93 -15.92
CA LEU A 422 -36.44 13.00 -14.45
C LEU A 422 -35.05 13.42 -13.98
N SER A 423 -33.99 12.80 -14.51
CA SER A 423 -32.62 13.18 -14.15
C SER A 423 -32.32 14.65 -14.45
N TYR A 424 -32.65 15.12 -15.66
CA TYR A 424 -32.38 16.48 -16.10
C TYR A 424 -33.14 17.53 -15.29
N ASN A 425 -34.46 17.33 -15.11
CA ASN A 425 -35.29 18.25 -14.35
C ASN A 425 -34.90 18.28 -12.86
N PHE A 426 -34.42 17.15 -12.33
CA PHE A 426 -33.94 17.08 -10.96
C PHE A 426 -32.68 17.93 -10.79
N ILE A 427 -31.65 17.71 -11.59
CA ILE A 427 -30.39 18.48 -11.47
C ILE A 427 -30.57 19.96 -11.80
N LYS A 428 -31.50 20.32 -12.71
CA LYS A 428 -31.80 21.71 -13.05
C LYS A 428 -32.19 22.54 -11.82
N LYS A 429 -33.01 22.00 -10.92
CA LYS A 429 -33.42 22.67 -9.67
C LYS A 429 -32.24 22.99 -8.74
N TYR A 430 -31.19 22.18 -8.79
CA TYR A 430 -29.98 22.36 -7.98
C TYR A 430 -29.00 23.31 -8.65
N PHE A 431 -28.86 23.22 -9.97
CA PHE A 431 -28.10 24.17 -10.78
C PHE A 431 -28.63 25.61 -10.65
N GLU A 432 -29.95 25.80 -10.61
CA GLU A 432 -30.57 27.11 -10.38
C GLU A 432 -30.23 27.71 -9.01
N LYS A 433 -29.88 26.87 -8.01
CA LYS A 433 -29.47 27.32 -6.67
C LYS A 433 -27.96 27.58 -6.57
N ASP A 434 -27.15 26.73 -7.19
CA ASP A 434 -25.69 26.83 -7.21
C ASP A 434 -25.15 26.35 -8.57
N ASN A 435 -25.03 27.29 -9.49
CA ASN A 435 -24.64 27.01 -10.86
C ASN A 435 -23.19 26.51 -10.98
N ARG A 436 -22.28 27.05 -10.15
CA ARG A 436 -20.86 26.66 -10.18
C ARG A 436 -20.68 25.22 -9.79
N LYS A 437 -21.38 24.77 -8.75
CA LYS A 437 -21.29 23.41 -8.24
C LYS A 437 -21.86 22.37 -9.20
N TRP A 438 -23.03 22.65 -9.78
CA TRP A 438 -23.80 21.66 -10.53
C TRP A 438 -23.65 21.74 -12.04
N ALA A 439 -22.88 22.69 -12.57
CA ALA A 439 -22.72 22.91 -14.01
C ALA A 439 -22.38 21.63 -14.78
N LEU A 440 -21.35 20.90 -14.38
CA LEU A 440 -20.89 19.70 -15.10
C LEU A 440 -21.97 18.62 -15.19
N LEU A 441 -22.65 18.34 -14.08
CA LEU A 441 -23.71 17.34 -14.05
C LEU A 441 -24.95 17.81 -14.81
N TYR A 442 -25.32 19.08 -14.70
CA TYR A 442 -26.41 19.69 -15.46
C TYR A 442 -26.18 19.61 -16.97
N ILE A 443 -24.98 20.01 -17.43
CA ILE A 443 -24.55 19.93 -18.83
C ILE A 443 -24.65 18.49 -19.31
N LYS A 444 -24.05 17.54 -18.58
CA LYS A 444 -24.02 16.12 -18.96
C LYS A 444 -25.44 15.54 -19.13
N ARG A 445 -26.30 15.71 -18.13
CA ARG A 445 -27.70 15.21 -18.18
C ARG A 445 -28.52 15.89 -19.25
N GLY A 446 -28.32 17.18 -19.47
CA GLY A 446 -28.99 17.90 -20.53
C GLY A 446 -28.56 17.45 -21.93
N CYS A 447 -27.27 17.18 -22.15
CA CYS A 447 -26.77 16.56 -23.38
C CYS A 447 -27.40 15.18 -23.61
N ASP A 448 -27.37 14.29 -22.62
CA ASP A 448 -27.94 12.95 -22.72
C ASP A 448 -29.44 12.99 -23.02
N TYR A 449 -30.19 13.87 -22.35
CA TYR A 449 -31.62 14.05 -22.59
C TYR A 449 -31.90 14.59 -24.00
N SER A 450 -31.13 15.60 -24.45
CA SER A 450 -31.27 16.17 -25.79
C SER A 450 -31.00 15.13 -26.90
N LEU A 451 -30.03 14.24 -26.69
CA LEU A 451 -29.68 13.18 -27.61
C LEU A 451 -30.83 12.18 -27.78
N LEU A 452 -31.46 11.77 -26.67
CA LEU A 452 -32.64 10.89 -26.72
C LEU A 452 -33.84 11.54 -27.42
N LEU A 453 -33.99 12.86 -27.28
CA LEU A 453 -35.08 13.61 -27.89
C LEU A 453 -34.87 13.94 -29.37
N ARG A 454 -33.64 13.82 -29.90
CA ARG A 454 -33.26 14.29 -31.25
C ARG A 454 -34.25 13.92 -32.35
N ASN A 455 -34.75 12.69 -32.35
CA ASN A 455 -35.64 12.18 -33.39
C ASN A 455 -37.13 12.36 -33.04
N LYS A 456 -37.52 12.33 -31.75
CA LYS A 456 -38.92 12.41 -31.32
C LYS A 456 -39.41 13.85 -31.07
N LYS A 457 -38.55 14.71 -30.50
CA LYS A 457 -38.87 16.10 -30.13
C LYS A 457 -37.69 17.04 -30.45
N PRO A 458 -37.36 17.25 -31.74
CA PRO A 458 -36.16 17.98 -32.15
C PRO A 458 -36.15 19.46 -31.69
N LYS A 459 -37.32 20.11 -31.60
CA LYS A 459 -37.42 21.48 -31.08
C LYS A 459 -37.04 21.57 -29.60
N LEU A 460 -37.51 20.61 -28.80
CA LEU A 460 -37.19 20.54 -27.37
C LEU A 460 -35.70 20.20 -27.17
N ALA A 461 -35.18 19.24 -27.93
CA ALA A 461 -33.76 18.90 -27.90
C ALA A 461 -32.86 20.12 -28.17
N ARG A 462 -33.21 20.93 -29.18
CA ARG A 462 -32.47 22.17 -29.51
C ARG A 462 -32.58 23.23 -28.42
N SER A 463 -33.76 23.36 -27.79
CA SER A 463 -33.94 24.29 -26.66
C SER A 463 -33.03 23.92 -25.50
N ILE A 464 -32.99 22.64 -25.11
CA ILE A 464 -32.15 22.15 -24.03
C ILE A 464 -30.66 22.42 -24.33
N ILE A 465 -30.21 22.16 -25.57
CA ILE A 465 -28.82 22.45 -25.96
C ILE A 465 -28.52 23.95 -25.85
N ASN A 466 -29.42 24.82 -26.30
CA ASN A 466 -29.22 26.26 -26.19
C ASN A 466 -29.15 26.70 -24.71
N ASP A 467 -30.00 26.16 -23.84
CA ASP A 467 -30.01 26.45 -22.40
C ASP A 467 -28.73 26.00 -21.68
N ILE A 468 -27.98 25.04 -22.26
CA ILE A 468 -26.72 24.51 -21.69
C ILE A 468 -25.50 25.28 -22.19
N ILE A 469 -25.60 25.88 -23.39
CA ILE A 469 -24.51 26.66 -24.01
C ILE A 469 -24.38 28.06 -23.38
N ILE A 470 -25.52 28.63 -22.97
CA ILE A 470 -25.61 29.93 -22.26
C ILE A 470 -25.18 29.74 -20.81
#